data_AF-A0A9E3T3H2-F1
#
_entry.id   AF-A0A9E3T3H2-F1
#
_cell.length_a   1.000
_cell.length_b   1.000
_cell.length_c   1.000
_cell.angle_alpha   90.00
_cell.angle_beta   90.00
_cell.angle_gamma   90.00
#
_symmetry.space_group_name_H-M   'P 1'
#
loop_
_entity.id
_entity.type
_entity.pdbx_description
1 polymer ?
#
loop_
_entity_poly.entity_id
_entity_poly.type
_entity_poly.pdbx_seq_one_letter_code
_entity_poly.pdbx_strand_id
1 'polypeptide(L)' 'VKYHTPDSDWTWYVTEFDGNDYMFGLVSGYEIELGYFSLSELESVRGGLGLPIERDLYYEPKTLQEIQAYERKIKG' A
#
# COMPACT_ATOMS: atom_id res chain seq x y z
N VAL A 1 3.37 7.06 -4.04
CA VAL A 1 2.36 6.30 -4.84
C VAL A 1 1.51 5.49 -3.87
N LYS A 2 0.23 5.27 -4.14
CA LYS A 2 -0.64 4.44 -3.30
C LYS A 2 -1.19 3.25 -4.09
N TYR A 3 -1.13 2.06 -3.50
CA TYR A 3 -1.77 0.85 -3.98
C TYR A 3 -2.75 0.31 -2.94
N HIS A 4 -3.79 -0.39 -3.36
CA HIS A 4 -4.77 -1.00 -2.46
C HIS A 4 -5.41 -2.24 -3.07
N THR A 5 -5.90 -3.14 -2.23
CA THR A 5 -6.80 -4.22 -2.65
C THR A 5 -8.24 -3.71 -2.69
N PRO A 6 -9.00 -3.88 -3.79
CA PRO A 6 -10.40 -3.46 -3.85
C PRO A 6 -11.35 -4.31 -2.98
N ASP A 7 -10.93 -5.53 -2.65
CA ASP A 7 -11.70 -6.58 -1.97
C ASP A 7 -11.10 -6.99 -0.62
N SER A 8 -10.17 -6.18 -0.06
CA SER A 8 -9.63 -6.37 1.28
C SER A 8 -9.12 -5.05 1.88
N ASP A 9 -8.76 -5.04 3.16
CA ASP A 9 -8.33 -3.83 3.88
C ASP A 9 -6.80 -3.60 3.84
N TRP A 10 -6.15 -3.99 2.75
CA TRP A 10 -4.71 -3.79 2.55
C TRP A 10 -4.42 -2.57 1.68
N THR A 11 -3.47 -1.74 2.13
CA THR A 11 -3.02 -0.55 1.41
C THR A 11 -1.50 -0.37 1.57
N TRP A 12 -0.83 0.03 0.49
CA TRP A 12 0.60 0.32 0.44
C TRP A 12 0.83 1.76 -0.01
N TYR A 13 1.71 2.46 0.69
CA TYR A 13 2.13 3.82 0.38
C TYR A 13 3.63 3.85 0.12
N VAL A 14 4.02 3.95 -1.14
CA VAL A 14 5.41 3.94 -1.58
C VAL A 14 6.07 5.28 -1.32
N THR A 15 7.23 5.25 -0.64
CA THR A 15 8.13 6.40 -0.45
C THR A 15 9.39 6.30 -1.29
N GLU A 16 9.91 5.08 -1.53
CA GLU A 16 11.11 4.84 -2.33
C GLU A 16 10.90 3.67 -3.30
N PHE A 17 11.57 3.71 -4.44
CA PHE A 17 11.58 2.65 -5.44
C PHE A 17 12.98 2.53 -6.02
N ASP A 18 13.50 1.31 -6.13
CA ASP A 18 14.82 1.03 -6.69
C ASP A 18 14.89 1.22 -8.22
N GLY A 19 13.75 1.40 -8.89
CA GLY A 19 13.64 1.52 -10.34
C GLY A 19 13.44 0.18 -11.06
N ASN A 20 13.32 -0.93 -10.32
CA ASN A 20 13.18 -2.27 -10.85
C ASN A 20 12.03 -3.04 -10.19
N ASP A 21 12.16 -3.42 -8.90
CA ASP A 21 11.18 -4.28 -8.23
C ASP A 21 10.95 -3.91 -6.77
N TYR A 22 11.99 -3.56 -6.01
CA TYR A 22 11.83 -3.29 -4.58
C TYR A 22 11.36 -1.87 -4.31
N MET A 23 10.28 -1.78 -3.53
CA MET A 23 9.74 -0.55 -2.98
C MET A 23 9.92 -0.54 -1.47
N PHE A 24 10.05 0.66 -0.90
CA PHE A 24 9.95 0.89 0.54
C PHE A 24 8.83 1.87 0.82
N GLY A 25 8.14 1.67 1.93
CA GLY A 25 7.08 2.58 2.34
C GLY A 25 6.23 2.03 3.48
N LEU A 26 5.08 2.68 3.69
CA LEU A 26 4.13 2.29 4.71
C LEU A 26 3.20 1.21 4.18
N VAL A 27 3.05 0.12 4.94
CA VAL A 27 2.11 -0.96 4.69
C VAL A 27 1.04 -0.91 5.78
N SER A 28 -0.21 -0.84 5.35
CA SER A 28 -1.39 -0.89 6.22
C SER A 28 -2.14 -2.18 5.92
N GLY A 29 -1.90 -3.20 6.73
CA GLY A 29 -2.48 -4.54 6.58
C GLY A 29 -3.04 -5.00 7.93
N TYR A 30 -2.45 -6.06 8.50
CA TYR A 30 -2.73 -6.46 9.89
C TYR A 30 -2.20 -5.44 10.89
N GLU A 31 -1.03 -4.89 10.61
CA GLU A 31 -0.43 -3.77 11.35
C GLU A 31 -0.17 -2.60 10.40
N ILE A 32 0.20 -1.46 10.99
CA ILE A 32 0.64 -0.27 10.24
C ILE A 32 2.14 -0.14 10.47
N GLU A 33 2.92 -0.51 9.46
CA GLU A 33 4.38 -0.63 9.56
C GLU A 33 5.10 0.01 8.38
N LEU A 34 6.40 0.24 8.52
CA LEU A 34 7.29 0.64 7.43
C LEU A 34 8.12 -0.58 7.02
N GLY A 35 8.17 -0.88 5.73
CA GLY A 35 8.85 -2.07 5.25
C GLY A 35 9.09 -2.06 3.75
N TYR A 36 9.85 -3.07 3.32
CA TYR A 36 10.08 -3.35 1.91
C TYR A 36 8.97 -4.26 1.36
N PHE A 37 8.62 -4.06 0.10
CA PHE A 37 7.69 -4.90 -0.65
C PHE A 37 8.04 -4.86 -2.15
N SER A 38 7.74 -5.93 -2.87
CA SER A 38 8.07 -6.08 -4.30
C SER A 38 6.90 -5.65 -5.20
N LEU A 39 7.19 -4.94 -6.29
CA LEU A 39 6.21 -4.58 -7.31
C LEU A 39 5.64 -5.81 -8.00
N SER A 40 6.50 -6.74 -8.40
CA SER A 40 6.08 -7.99 -9.05
C SER A 40 5.24 -8.87 -8.12
N GLU A 41 5.52 -8.88 -6.81
CA GLU A 41 4.63 -9.51 -5.83
C GLU A 41 3.25 -8.83 -5.82
N LEU A 42 3.18 -7.49 -5.71
CA LEU A 42 1.89 -6.79 -5.73
C LEU A 42 1.09 -7.05 -7.02
N GLU A 43 1.74 -7.15 -8.18
CA GLU A 43 1.09 -7.46 -9.46
C GLU A 43 0.57 -8.91 -9.53
N SER A 44 1.20 -9.84 -8.82
CA SER A 44 0.82 -11.26 -8.78
C SER A 44 -0.32 -11.55 -7.80
N VAL A 45 -0.44 -10.76 -6.73
CA VAL A 45 -1.42 -10.99 -5.65
C VAL A 45 -2.86 -10.82 -6.17
N ARG A 46 -3.74 -11.69 -5.69
CA ARG A 46 -5.19 -11.60 -5.89
C ARG A 46 -5.88 -11.65 -4.53
N GLY A 47 -6.83 -10.74 -4.32
CA GLY A 47 -7.63 -10.69 -3.10
C GLY A 47 -8.64 -11.83 -3.01
N GLY A 48 -9.48 -11.80 -1.96
CA GLY A 48 -10.42 -12.88 -1.66
C GLY A 48 -11.48 -13.11 -2.75
N LEU A 49 -11.78 -12.11 -3.56
CA LEU A 49 -12.68 -12.20 -4.71
C LEU A 49 -11.94 -12.40 -6.04
N GLY A 50 -10.62 -12.58 -6.00
CA GLY A 50 -9.79 -12.73 -7.20
C GLY A 50 -9.47 -11.41 -7.90
N LEU A 51 -9.70 -10.26 -7.26
CA LEU A 51 -9.37 -8.95 -7.83
C LEU A 51 -7.87 -8.63 -7.67
N PRO A 52 -7.23 -7.96 -8.65
CA PRO A 52 -5.85 -7.52 -8.51
C PRO A 52 -5.72 -6.32 -7.58
N ILE A 53 -4.51 -6.07 -7.09
CA ILE A 53 -4.16 -4.81 -6.43
C ILE A 53 -4.21 -3.67 -7.46
N GLU A 54 -4.75 -2.53 -7.05
CA GLU A 54 -4.92 -1.35 -7.90
C GLU A 54 -4.08 -0.17 -7.45
N ARG A 55 -3.52 0.56 -8.42
CA ARG A 55 -2.87 1.86 -8.19
C ARG A 55 -3.91 2.96 -8.16
N ASP A 56 -3.91 3.75 -7.08
CA ASP A 56 -4.76 4.93 -6.97
C ASP A 56 -4.20 6.07 -7.84
N LEU A 57 -4.91 6.41 -8.93
CA LEU A 57 -4.50 7.44 -9.88
C LEU A 57 -4.79 8.87 -9.39
N TYR A 58 -5.62 9.03 -8.37
CA TYR A 58 -6.01 10.33 -7.82
C TYR A 58 -5.39 10.60 -6.45
N TYR A 59 -4.49 9.71 -6.01
CA TYR A 59 -3.78 9.87 -4.76
C TYR A 59 -2.84 11.09 -4.78
N GLU A 60 -3.11 12.03 -3.87
CA GLU A 60 -2.19 13.13 -3.59
C GLU A 60 -1.22 12.72 -2.47
N PRO A 61 0.11 12.84 -2.67
CA PRO A 61 1.09 12.53 -1.66
C PRO A 61 0.90 13.32 -0.36
N LYS A 62 1.05 12.62 0.77
CA LYS A 62 1.00 13.18 2.12
C LYS A 62 2.26 12.80 2.89
N THR A 63 2.50 13.46 4.02
CA THR A 63 3.58 13.03 4.92
C THR A 63 3.28 11.67 5.53
N LEU A 64 4.32 10.92 5.89
CA LEU A 64 4.16 9.64 6.59
C LEU A 64 3.37 9.78 7.89
N GLN A 65 3.53 10.91 8.60
CA GLN A 65 2.77 11.18 9.83
C GLN A 65 1.27 11.29 9.56
N GLU A 66 0.86 12.02 8.52
CA GLU A 66 -0.54 12.15 8.14
C GLU A 66 -1.14 10.82 7.70
N ILE A 67 -0.40 10.03 6.92
CA ILE A 67 -0.82 8.70 6.47
C ILE A 67 -1.00 7.76 7.67
N GLN A 68 -0.01 7.68 8.57
CA GLN A 68 -0.10 6.86 9.78
C GLN A 68 -1.28 7.25 10.67
N ALA A 69 -1.53 8.55 10.85
CA ALA A 69 -2.66 9.03 11.63
C ALA A 69 -4.00 8.66 10.98
N TYR A 70 -4.08 8.75 9.64
CA TYR A 70 -5.26 8.37 8.87
C TYR A 70 -5.55 6.87 8.95
N GLU A 71 -4.56 6.01 8.70
CA GLU A 71 -4.72 4.55 8.73
C GLU A 71 -5.10 4.06 10.13
N ARG A 72 -4.49 4.61 11.20
CA ARG A 72 -4.86 4.29 12.59
C ARG A 72 -6.30 4.65 12.92
N LYS A 73 -6.81 5.73 12.35
CA LYS A 73 -8.20 6.18 12.55
C LYS A 73 -9.21 5.28 11.83
N ILE A 74 -8.81 4.63 10.73
CA ILE A 74 -9.72 3.78 9.94
C ILE A 74 -9.74 2.35 10.48
N LYS A 75 -8.60 1.84 10.96
CA LYS A 75 -8.50 0.47 11.48
C LYS A 75 -8.92 0.31 12.95
N GLY A 76 -9.07 1.41 13.69
CA GLY A 76 -9.57 1.43 15.08
C GLY A 76 -10.96 2.01 15.17
#